data_AF-A0A3N5GEG8-F1
#
_entry.id   AF-A0A3N5GEG8-F1
#
_cell.length_a   1.000
_cell.length_b   1.000
_cell.length_c   1.000
_cell.angle_alpha   90.00
_cell.angle_beta   90.00
_cell.angle_gamma   90.00
#
_symmetry.space_group_name_H-M   'P 1'
#
loop_
_entity.id
_entity.type
_entity.pdbx_description
1 polymer ?
#
loop_
_entity_poly.entity_id
_entity_poly.type
_entity_poly.pdbx_seq_one_letter_code
_entity_poly.pdbx_strand_id
1 'polypeptide(L)' 'GFEHAERVETRTVDMHIAKLRKKVEDNPSDPRYIVTVHRLGYKFTG' A
#
# COMPACT_ATOMS: atom_id res chain seq x y z
N GLY A 1 -5.01 16.58 16.65
CA GLY A 1 -6.37 16.11 16.35
C GLY A 1 -6.42 15.38 15.03
N PHE A 2 -6.19 16.09 13.93
CA PHE A 2 -6.30 15.57 12.56
C PHE A 2 -5.16 14.61 12.15
N GLU A 3 -3.92 14.85 12.58
CA GLU A 3 -2.75 14.00 12.22
C GLU A 3 -2.80 12.59 12.82
N HIS A 4 -3.42 12.42 13.99
CA HIS A 4 -3.56 11.11 14.63
C HIS A 4 -4.55 10.20 13.89
N ALA A 5 -5.61 10.76 13.32
CA ALA A 5 -6.59 10.00 12.54
C ALA A 5 -5.99 9.53 11.21
N GLU A 6 -5.28 10.40 10.50
CA GLU A 6 -4.59 10.08 9.24
C GLU A 6 -3.53 8.99 9.42
N ARG A 7 -2.76 9.04 10.52
CA ARG A 7 -1.79 7.99 10.85
C ARG A 7 -2.44 6.63 11.14
N VAL A 8 -3.66 6.60 11.68
CA VAL A 8 -4.39 5.34 11.93
C VAL A 8 -4.94 4.78 10.61
N GLU A 9 -5.45 5.63 9.74
CA GLU A 9 -6.00 5.26 8.44
C GLU A 9 -4.93 4.68 7.51
N THR A 10 -3.78 5.35 7.40
CA THR A 10 -2.63 4.89 6.59
C THR A 10 -2.13 3.51 7.02
N ARG A 11 -2.01 3.21 8.32
CA ARG A 11 -1.66 1.85 8.78
C ARG A 11 -2.65 0.79 8.32
N THR A 12 -3.93 1.13 8.27
CA THR A 12 -4.96 0.20 7.81
C THR A 12 -4.79 -0.05 6.32
N VAL A 13 -4.60 1.00 5.52
CA VAL A 13 -4.33 0.90 4.08
C VAL A 13 -3.08 0.05 3.83
N ASP A 14 -1.98 0.32 4.51
CA ASP A 14 -0.71 -0.41 4.36
C ASP A 14 -0.88 -1.91 4.62
N MET A 15 -1.65 -2.29 5.64
CA MET A 15 -1.98 -3.69 5.93
C MET A 15 -2.75 -4.36 4.78
N HIS A 16 -3.69 -3.63 4.17
CA HIS A 16 -4.49 -4.17 3.07
C HIS A 16 -3.66 -4.28 1.79
N ILE A 17 -2.81 -3.29 1.50
CA ILE A 17 -1.87 -3.33 0.39
C ILE A 17 -0.90 -4.50 0.53
N ALA A 18 -0.35 -4.73 1.72
CA ALA A 18 0.54 -5.88 1.98
C ALA A 18 -0.17 -7.22 1.75
N LYS A 19 -1.45 -7.35 2.15
CA LYS A 19 -2.26 -8.55 1.88
C LYS A 19 -2.55 -8.73 0.39
N LEU A 20 -2.81 -7.64 -0.33
CA LEU A 20 -3.06 -7.69 -1.78
C LEU A 20 -1.80 -8.10 -2.54
N ARG A 21 -0.65 -7.48 -2.26
CA ARG A 21 0.63 -7.83 -2.90
C ARG A 21 0.96 -9.32 -2.74
N LYS A 22 0.73 -9.89 -1.55
CA LYS A 22 0.90 -11.34 -1.32
C LYS A 22 0.04 -12.25 -2.20
N LYS A 23 -1.07 -11.74 -2.74
CA LYS A 23 -2.00 -12.52 -3.57
C LYS A 23 -1.80 -12.31 -5.05
N VAL A 24 -1.33 -11.13 -5.46
CA VAL A 24 -1.30 -10.73 -6.89
C VAL A 24 0.11 -10.58 -7.46
N GLU A 25 1.13 -10.39 -6.61
CA GLU A 25 2.51 -10.26 -7.05
C GLU A 25 3.23 -11.61 -7.00
N ASP A 26 4.11 -11.86 -7.97
CA ASP A 26 5.02 -13.02 -7.93
C ASP A 26 5.99 -12.91 -6.74
N ASN A 27 6.50 -11.69 -6.49
CA ASN A 27 7.31 -11.36 -5.33
C ASN A 27 6.76 -10.10 -4.63
N PRO A 28 6.12 -10.22 -3.46
CA PRO A 28 5.53 -9.08 -2.75
C PRO A 28 6.52 -7.99 -2.32
N SER A 29 7.80 -8.33 -2.23
CA SER A 29 8.89 -7.40 -1.89
C SER A 29 9.39 -6.60 -3.11
N ASP A 30 9.06 -7.04 -4.31
CA ASP A 30 9.37 -6.38 -5.58
C ASP A 30 8.07 -6.23 -6.41
N PRO A 31 7.15 -5.34 -5.98
CA PRO A 31 5.80 -5.27 -6.53
C PRO A 31 5.78 -4.65 -7.93
N ARG A 32 5.13 -5.33 -8.88
CA ARG A 32 4.98 -4.92 -10.28
C ARG A 32 3.59 -4.38 -10.60
N TYR A 33 2.56 -4.81 -9.86
CA TYR A 33 1.17 -4.39 -10.09
C TYR A 33 0.71 -3.30 -9.12
N ILE A 34 1.13 -3.33 -7.86
CA ILE A 34 0.76 -2.33 -6.85
C ILE A 34 2.02 -1.62 -6.38
N VAL A 35 2.39 -0.51 -7.02
CA VAL A 35 3.64 0.22 -6.73
C VAL A 35 3.42 1.31 -5.67
N THR A 36 4.41 1.50 -4.79
CA THR A 36 4.41 2.63 -3.85
C THR A 36 4.92 3.86 -4.58
N VAL A 37 4.15 4.95 -4.56
CA VAL A 37 4.56 6.25 -5.07
C VAL A 37 4.78 7.18 -3.88
N HIS A 38 6.03 7.57 -3.65
CA HIS A 38 6.41 8.35 -2.46
C HIS A 38 5.58 9.64 -2.36
N ARG A 39 5.00 9.89 -1.18
CA ARG A 39 4.08 11.01 -0.85
C ARG A 39 2.75 11.04 -1.59
N LEU A 40 2.49 10.07 -2.46
CA LEU A 40 1.26 9.95 -3.23
C LEU A 40 0.43 8.72 -2.83
N GLY A 41 1.07 7.69 -2.27
CA GLY A 41 0.42 6.47 -1.80
C GLY A 41 0.73 5.29 -2.70
N TYR A 42 -0.30 4.62 -3.21
CA TYR A 42 -0.18 3.40 -3.99
C TYR A 42 -0.83 3.55 -5.35
N LYS A 43 -0.20 3.00 -6.39
CA LYS A 43 -0.71 3.02 -7.76
C LYS A 43 -0.82 1.59 -8.28
N PHE A 44 -1.92 1.30 -8.97
CA PHE A 44 -2.07 0.08 -9.74
C PHE A 44 -1.48 0.27 -11.16
N THR A 45 -0.65 -0.66 -11.60
CA THR A 45 0.12 -0.61 -12.87
C THR A 45 -0.11 -1.83 -13.77
N GLY A 46 -1.29 -2.45 -13.66
CA GLY A 46 -1.73 -3.53 -14.56
C GLY A 46 -2.08 -3.06 -15.96
#